data_AF-A0A328B965-F1
#
_entry.id   AF-A0A328B965-F1
#
_cell.length_a   1.000
_cell.length_b   1.000
_cell.length_c   1.000
_cell.angle_alpha   90.00
_cell.angle_beta   90.00
_cell.angle_gamma   90.00
#
_symmetry.space_group_name_H-M   'P 1'
#
loop_
_entity.id
_entity.type
_entity.pdbx_description
1 polymer ?
#
loop_
_entity_poly.entity_id
_entity_poly.type
_entity_poly.pdbx_seq_one_letter_code
_entity_poly.pdbx_strand_id
1 'polypeptide(L)'
;MRRTYPVRRLVLAALAGLQVPGGLAWAQPQPPPVPPLVLSHMNDLDARCRAAGGRPGQGRFVIAQDFTGDGRLDYLVSEGDYACTGRPGLFRPGGEAKVDIYVANARGQVLRAWSDTLIAYRLVAGRPTRVQIAKRGLACGAAVAPSAQCAAQLAWNGSTFGAAISVGAGAAAETPSAAPAAASAGPATDPDAAMPAFLAKCRRDYIAREASATRWADQQCRDDWKRIVDTGPAAEALLAALPAPGQRPTLADIRSRATGIRWAARPASARELASGQIGGLTVSVEGRGASPTSLGVSWMKVGAEIPYDVPGALRARGATVTEVACEKLGTGEGARTFAGLAPNKAPFVLTVDQRTAPTGNANSYYSASVSLDGRAAPRGSTAGCDF
;
A
#
# COMPACT_ATOMS: atom_id res chain seq x y z
N MET A 1 83.51 -16.53 57.92
CA MET A 1 83.06 -17.56 58.88
C MET A 1 81.55 -17.73 58.79
N ARG A 2 81.11 -18.99 58.81
CA ARG A 2 79.74 -19.47 58.60
C ARG A 2 78.75 -18.92 59.62
N ARG A 3 77.51 -18.64 59.18
CA ARG A 3 76.28 -19.02 59.91
C ARG A 3 75.11 -19.16 58.93
N THR A 4 74.73 -20.40 58.71
CA THR A 4 73.48 -20.89 58.11
C THR A 4 72.29 -20.61 59.01
N TYR A 5 71.15 -20.18 58.46
CA TYR A 5 69.78 -20.44 58.97
C TYR A 5 68.77 -20.37 57.79
N PRO A 6 67.58 -20.99 57.90
CA PRO A 6 67.12 -21.97 56.93
C PRO A 6 66.02 -21.50 55.98
N VAL A 7 65.90 -22.30 54.92
CA VAL A 7 64.87 -22.35 53.87
C VAL A 7 63.45 -22.24 54.44
N ARG A 8 62.74 -21.15 54.11
CA ARG A 8 61.27 -21.10 54.13
C ARG A 8 60.75 -21.45 52.75
N ARG A 9 60.07 -22.60 52.68
CA ARG A 9 59.33 -23.09 51.51
C ARG A 9 58.34 -22.03 51.04
N LEU A 10 58.54 -21.50 49.82
CA LEU A 10 57.49 -20.81 49.08
C LEU A 10 56.49 -21.87 48.60
N VAL A 11 55.26 -21.79 49.10
CA VAL A 11 54.12 -22.50 48.52
C VAL A 11 53.69 -21.70 47.29
N LEU A 12 53.98 -22.23 46.09
CA LEU A 12 53.33 -21.76 44.86
C LEU A 12 51.84 -22.10 44.97
N ALA A 13 51.00 -21.08 45.17
CA ALA A 13 49.58 -21.19 44.92
C ALA A 13 49.36 -21.23 43.41
N ALA A 14 49.08 -22.42 42.88
CA ALA A 14 48.58 -22.61 41.52
C ALA A 14 47.21 -21.94 41.41
N LEU A 15 47.14 -20.78 40.75
CA LEU A 15 45.89 -20.22 40.26
C LEU A 15 45.40 -21.13 39.13
N ALA A 16 44.50 -22.05 39.49
CA ALA A 16 43.68 -22.75 38.53
C ALA A 16 42.86 -21.72 37.75
N GLY A 17 43.25 -21.48 36.49
CA GLY A 17 42.45 -20.73 35.55
C GLY A 17 41.12 -21.47 35.34
N LEU A 18 40.04 -20.92 35.88
CA LEU A 18 38.68 -21.26 35.50
C LEU A 18 38.53 -20.92 34.01
N GLN A 19 38.72 -21.94 33.17
CA GLN A 19 38.27 -21.93 31.79
C GLN A 19 36.74 -21.77 31.83
N VAL A 20 36.28 -20.58 31.44
CA VAL A 20 34.86 -20.34 31.17
C VAL A 20 34.47 -21.30 30.04
N PRO A 21 33.54 -22.25 30.26
CA PRO A 21 33.11 -23.13 29.20
C PRO A 21 32.41 -22.31 28.12
N GLY A 22 32.60 -22.76 26.89
CA GLY A 22 32.29 -22.07 25.64
C GLY A 22 31.02 -21.24 25.67
N GLY A 23 31.14 -20.02 25.14
CA GLY A 23 29.99 -19.22 24.78
C GLY A 23 29.01 -20.08 24.00
N LEU A 24 27.77 -20.12 24.49
CA LEU A 24 26.64 -20.60 23.72
C LEU A 24 26.66 -19.81 22.42
N ALA A 25 27.13 -20.45 21.35
CA ALA A 25 26.86 -20.00 20.00
C ALA A 25 25.34 -20.11 19.86
N TRP A 26 24.65 -18.98 19.86
CA TRP A 26 23.24 -18.95 19.50
C TRP A 26 23.19 -19.45 18.07
N ALA A 27 22.80 -20.71 17.89
CA ALA A 27 22.47 -21.25 16.59
C ALA A 27 21.42 -20.29 16.02
N GLN A 28 21.80 -19.50 15.02
CA GLN A 28 20.84 -18.69 14.31
C GLN A 28 19.76 -19.65 13.81
N PRO A 29 18.46 -19.41 14.09
CA PRO A 29 17.41 -20.27 13.58
C PRO A 29 17.58 -20.34 12.07
N GLN A 30 18.01 -21.50 11.57
CA GLN A 30 18.10 -21.72 10.15
C GLN A 30 16.70 -21.50 9.58
N PRO A 31 16.56 -20.70 8.51
CA PRO A 31 15.29 -20.59 7.81
C PRO A 31 14.78 -22.01 7.52
N PRO A 32 13.50 -22.32 7.79
CA PRO A 32 12.98 -23.65 7.54
C PRO A 32 13.24 -24.02 6.07
N PRO A 33 13.72 -25.25 5.80
CA PRO A 33 14.02 -25.67 4.44
C PRO A 33 12.78 -25.56 3.56
N VAL A 34 12.96 -25.12 2.31
CA VAL A 34 11.86 -25.05 1.34
C VAL A 34 11.27 -26.46 1.15
N PRO A 35 9.95 -26.64 1.30
CA PRO A 35 9.34 -27.96 1.17
C PRO A 35 9.58 -28.59 -0.20
N PRO A 36 9.70 -29.93 -0.32
CA PRO A 36 10.06 -30.61 -1.56
C PRO A 36 9.18 -30.25 -2.77
N LEU A 37 7.88 -30.03 -2.56
CA LEU A 37 6.96 -29.69 -3.64
C LEU A 37 7.21 -28.27 -4.18
N VAL A 38 7.54 -27.32 -3.31
CA VAL A 38 7.90 -25.95 -3.69
C VAL A 38 9.28 -25.97 -4.37
N LEU A 39 10.24 -26.73 -3.83
CA LEU A 39 11.56 -26.90 -4.43
C LEU A 39 11.49 -27.52 -5.83
N SER A 40 10.62 -28.52 -6.02
CA SER A 40 10.39 -29.12 -7.34
C SER A 40 9.86 -28.10 -8.34
N HIS A 41 8.96 -27.21 -7.93
CA HIS A 41 8.47 -26.14 -8.79
C HIS A 41 9.58 -25.13 -9.13
N MET A 42 10.41 -24.75 -8.15
CA MET A 42 11.58 -23.89 -8.41
C MET A 42 12.54 -24.52 -9.43
N ASN A 43 12.85 -25.82 -9.27
CA ASN A 43 13.72 -26.55 -10.18
C ASN A 43 13.15 -26.67 -11.59
N ASP A 44 11.83 -26.78 -11.72
CA ASP A 44 11.13 -26.77 -13.02
C ASP A 44 11.24 -25.41 -13.73
N LEU A 45 11.08 -24.29 -13.02
CA LEU A 45 11.28 -22.95 -13.57
C LEU A 45 12.73 -22.75 -14.06
N ASP A 46 13.69 -23.21 -13.26
CA ASP A 46 15.11 -23.26 -13.61
C ASP A 46 15.37 -24.05 -14.90
N ALA A 47 14.79 -25.25 -15.02
CA ALA A 47 14.92 -26.09 -16.20
C ALA A 47 14.31 -25.43 -17.44
N ARG A 48 13.09 -24.88 -17.33
CA ARG A 48 12.41 -24.14 -18.41
C ARG A 48 13.20 -22.90 -18.85
N CYS A 49 13.79 -22.17 -17.91
CA CYS A 49 14.64 -21.02 -18.20
C CYS A 49 15.91 -21.42 -18.97
N ARG A 50 16.61 -22.48 -18.52
CA ARG A 50 17.80 -23.01 -19.21
C ARG A 50 17.46 -23.56 -20.59
N ALA A 51 16.35 -24.28 -20.74
CA ALA A 51 15.88 -24.82 -22.01
C ALA A 51 15.55 -23.71 -23.02
N ALA A 52 15.04 -22.57 -22.55
CA ALA A 52 14.88 -21.38 -23.38
C ALA A 52 16.22 -20.70 -23.72
N GLY A 53 17.37 -21.15 -23.24
CA GLY A 53 18.67 -20.49 -23.43
C GLY A 53 18.87 -19.27 -22.53
N GLY A 54 18.04 -19.11 -21.50
CA GLY A 54 18.24 -18.13 -20.44
C GLY A 54 19.10 -18.66 -19.29
N ARG A 55 19.43 -17.78 -18.35
CA ARG A 55 20.12 -18.14 -17.10
C ARG A 55 19.19 -17.93 -15.91
N PRO A 56 18.96 -18.95 -15.08
CA PRO A 56 18.24 -18.82 -13.82
C PRO A 56 18.81 -17.68 -12.97
N GLY A 57 17.96 -16.73 -12.61
CA GLY A 57 18.27 -15.65 -11.69
C GLY A 57 17.94 -16.02 -10.26
N GLN A 58 18.49 -15.27 -9.31
CA GLN A 58 18.04 -15.32 -7.92
C GLN A 58 16.92 -14.30 -7.73
N GLY A 59 15.83 -14.70 -7.06
CA GLY A 59 14.66 -13.83 -6.93
C GLY A 59 13.69 -14.27 -5.84
N ARG A 60 12.92 -13.31 -5.34
CA ARG A 60 11.85 -13.48 -4.33
C ARG A 60 10.54 -13.97 -4.95
N PHE A 61 10.61 -14.92 -5.88
CA PHE A 61 9.44 -15.50 -6.57
C PHE A 61 8.74 -16.59 -5.74
N VAL A 62 9.33 -16.95 -4.59
CA VAL A 62 8.73 -17.75 -3.54
C VAL A 62 8.56 -16.88 -2.31
N ILE A 63 7.34 -16.82 -1.78
CA ILE A 63 6.99 -16.03 -0.60
C ILE A 63 6.41 -16.97 0.46
N ALA A 64 7.06 -17.03 1.61
CA ALA A 64 6.61 -17.82 2.75
C ALA A 64 5.89 -16.92 3.78
N GLN A 65 4.60 -17.15 4.01
CA GLN A 65 3.76 -16.43 4.97
C GLN A 65 2.62 -17.34 5.45
N ASP A 66 2.00 -17.01 6.59
CA ASP A 66 0.75 -17.65 6.99
C ASP A 66 -0.43 -17.06 6.20
N PHE A 67 -0.94 -17.80 5.21
CA PHE A 67 -2.08 -17.40 4.38
C PHE A 67 -3.40 -18.01 4.89
N THR A 68 -3.35 -19.08 5.66
CA THR A 68 -4.54 -19.79 6.18
C THR A 68 -4.99 -19.32 7.56
N GLY A 69 -4.09 -18.73 8.35
CA GLY A 69 -4.31 -18.22 9.69
C GLY A 69 -4.01 -19.25 10.78
N ASP A 70 -3.36 -20.36 10.43
CA ASP A 70 -3.09 -21.47 11.35
C ASP A 70 -1.73 -21.36 12.06
N GLY A 71 -1.01 -20.26 11.83
CA GLY A 71 0.30 -19.98 12.40
C GLY A 71 1.46 -20.74 11.73
N ARG A 72 1.22 -21.44 10.63
CA ARG A 72 2.26 -22.15 9.85
C ARG A 72 2.63 -21.35 8.61
N LEU A 73 3.82 -21.63 8.07
CA LEU A 73 4.24 -21.03 6.81
C LEU A 73 3.60 -21.77 5.63
N ASP A 74 2.80 -21.04 4.88
CA ASP A 74 2.34 -21.38 3.55
C ASP A 74 3.26 -20.71 2.52
N TYR A 75 3.20 -21.16 1.26
CA TYR A 75 4.14 -20.72 0.21
C TYR A 75 3.38 -20.28 -1.04
N LEU A 76 3.61 -19.05 -1.47
CA LEU A 76 3.17 -18.55 -2.77
C LEU A 76 4.35 -18.62 -3.74
N VAL A 77 4.16 -19.24 -4.90
CA VAL A 77 5.13 -19.27 -6.00
C VAL A 77 4.55 -18.49 -7.17
N SER A 78 5.25 -17.44 -7.60
CA SER A 78 4.86 -16.60 -8.74
C SER A 78 5.83 -16.81 -9.89
N GLU A 79 5.39 -17.46 -10.98
CA GLU A 79 6.24 -17.59 -12.17
C GLU A 79 6.51 -16.21 -12.80
N GLY A 80 5.60 -15.25 -12.60
CA GLY A 80 5.73 -13.90 -13.16
C GLY A 80 6.81 -13.04 -12.52
N ASP A 81 7.23 -13.39 -11.30
CA ASP A 81 8.36 -12.75 -10.60
C ASP A 81 9.66 -13.53 -10.77
N TYR A 82 9.63 -14.67 -11.46
CA TYR A 82 10.82 -15.45 -11.74
C TYR A 82 11.71 -14.74 -12.76
N ALA A 83 12.95 -14.46 -12.37
CA ALA A 83 13.92 -13.78 -13.21
C ALA A 83 14.68 -14.78 -14.08
N CYS A 84 14.34 -14.88 -15.37
CA CYS A 84 15.13 -15.61 -16.36
C CYS A 84 16.01 -14.65 -17.16
N THR A 85 17.28 -14.53 -16.79
CA THR A 85 18.23 -13.60 -17.43
C THR A 85 18.46 -13.99 -18.88
N GLY A 86 18.40 -13.02 -19.79
CA GLY A 86 18.50 -13.25 -21.24
C GLY A 86 17.18 -13.67 -21.89
N ARG A 87 16.13 -13.93 -21.12
CA ARG A 87 14.76 -14.23 -21.61
C ARG A 87 13.71 -13.46 -20.79
N PRO A 88 13.70 -12.11 -20.84
CA PRO A 88 12.72 -11.32 -20.11
C PRO A 88 11.29 -11.68 -20.53
N GLY A 89 10.40 -11.84 -19.55
CA GLY A 89 8.99 -12.16 -19.82
C GLY A 89 8.71 -13.61 -20.26
N LEU A 90 9.69 -14.52 -20.18
CA LEU A 90 9.51 -15.94 -20.54
C LEU A 90 8.29 -16.58 -19.88
N PHE A 91 8.07 -16.26 -18.59
CA PHE A 91 6.96 -16.77 -17.79
C PHE A 91 5.78 -15.79 -17.69
N ARG A 92 5.74 -14.77 -18.55
CA ARG A 92 4.68 -13.76 -18.62
C ARG A 92 4.04 -13.63 -20.02
N PRO A 93 3.66 -14.73 -20.70
CA PRO A 93 3.03 -14.64 -22.02
C PRO A 93 1.74 -13.79 -21.94
N GLY A 94 1.59 -12.82 -22.85
CA GLY A 94 0.43 -11.90 -22.84
C GLY A 94 0.35 -10.96 -21.62
N GLY A 95 1.43 -10.87 -20.83
CA GLY A 95 1.48 -10.10 -19.59
C GLY A 95 0.91 -10.84 -18.37
N GLU A 96 0.49 -12.09 -18.52
CA GLU A 96 -0.10 -12.93 -17.48
C GLU A 96 0.88 -14.00 -17.03
N ALA A 97 0.83 -14.37 -15.76
CA ALA A 97 1.73 -15.35 -15.19
C ALA A 97 1.02 -16.29 -14.23
N LYS A 98 1.53 -17.52 -14.13
CA LYS A 98 0.99 -18.50 -13.20
C LYS A 98 1.42 -18.17 -11.77
N VAL A 99 0.48 -18.30 -10.84
CA VAL A 99 0.69 -18.19 -9.40
C VAL A 99 0.09 -19.42 -8.72
N ASP A 100 0.89 -20.07 -7.87
CA ASP A 100 0.49 -21.24 -7.08
C ASP A 100 0.59 -20.92 -5.58
N ILE A 101 -0.38 -21.37 -4.79
CA ILE A 101 -0.33 -21.29 -3.32
C ILE A 101 -0.30 -22.72 -2.76
N TYR A 102 0.68 -22.98 -1.91
CA TYR A 102 0.91 -24.23 -1.22
C TYR A 102 0.65 -24.05 0.27
N VAL A 103 -0.24 -24.87 0.83
CA VAL A 103 -0.62 -24.80 2.24
C VAL A 103 0.05 -25.92 3.02
N ALA A 104 0.65 -25.58 4.16
CA ALA A 104 1.28 -26.56 5.04
C ALA A 104 0.24 -27.26 5.94
N ASN A 105 0.41 -28.56 6.14
CA ASN A 105 -0.35 -29.31 7.13
C ASN A 105 0.37 -29.36 8.48
N ALA A 106 -0.27 -30.00 9.48
CA ALA A 106 0.28 -30.12 10.83
C ALA A 106 1.66 -30.78 10.91
N ARG A 107 2.01 -31.60 9.91
CA ARG A 107 3.29 -32.34 9.80
C ARG A 107 4.35 -31.59 8.97
N GLY A 108 4.05 -30.36 8.53
CA GLY A 108 4.95 -29.57 7.68
C GLY A 108 5.00 -30.02 6.22
N GLN A 109 4.12 -30.93 5.80
CA GLN A 109 3.97 -31.29 4.40
C GLN A 109 3.09 -30.24 3.71
N VAL A 110 3.44 -29.83 2.51
CA VAL A 110 2.66 -28.84 1.75
C VAL A 110 1.89 -29.48 0.61
N LEU A 111 0.70 -28.97 0.33
CA LEU A 111 -0.13 -29.34 -0.81
C LEU A 111 -0.48 -28.07 -1.60
N ARG A 112 -0.52 -28.14 -2.93
CA ARG A 112 -0.98 -27.01 -3.75
C ARG A 112 -2.48 -26.85 -3.53
N ALA A 113 -2.85 -25.79 -2.83
CA ALA A 113 -4.23 -25.52 -2.46
C ALA A 113 -4.92 -24.58 -3.47
N TRP A 114 -4.16 -23.85 -4.28
CA TRP A 114 -4.68 -22.93 -5.29
C TRP A 114 -3.67 -22.74 -6.44
N SER A 115 -4.17 -22.51 -7.65
CA SER A 115 -3.38 -22.32 -8.87
C SER A 115 -4.20 -21.52 -9.88
N ASP A 116 -3.63 -20.47 -10.46
CA ASP A 116 -4.28 -19.70 -11.52
C ASP A 116 -3.28 -18.90 -12.35
N THR A 117 -3.74 -18.34 -13.47
CA THR A 117 -3.00 -17.41 -14.33
C THR A 117 -3.54 -16.00 -14.12
N LEU A 118 -2.65 -15.09 -13.69
CA LEU A 118 -2.98 -13.76 -13.23
C LEU A 118 -2.25 -12.69 -14.02
N ILE A 119 -2.88 -11.52 -14.20
CA ILE A 119 -2.15 -10.33 -14.65
C ILE A 119 -1.29 -9.75 -13.51
N ALA A 120 -1.74 -9.88 -12.26
CA ALA A 120 -1.01 -9.44 -11.06
C ALA A 120 -1.54 -10.13 -9.80
N TYR A 121 -0.76 -10.06 -8.71
CA TYR A 121 -1.20 -10.41 -7.37
C TYR A 121 -0.51 -9.49 -6.36
N ARG A 122 -1.13 -9.28 -5.20
CA ARG A 122 -0.54 -8.58 -4.07
C ARG A 122 -0.78 -9.31 -2.76
N LEU A 123 0.17 -9.19 -1.86
CA LEU A 123 0.05 -9.68 -0.48
C LEU A 123 -0.27 -8.50 0.44
N VAL A 124 -1.35 -8.60 1.19
CA VAL A 124 -1.78 -7.60 2.16
C VAL A 124 -1.42 -8.11 3.55
N ALA A 125 -0.61 -7.33 4.25
CA ALA A 125 -0.17 -7.66 5.61
C ALA A 125 -1.37 -7.86 6.54
N GLY A 126 -1.32 -8.90 7.35
CA GLY A 126 -2.39 -9.29 8.25
C GLY A 126 -2.07 -10.61 8.95
N ARG A 127 -2.99 -11.07 9.80
CA ARG A 127 -2.98 -12.42 10.38
C ARG A 127 -4.36 -13.04 10.16
N PRO A 128 -4.57 -13.86 9.12
CA PRO A 128 -3.59 -14.26 8.10
C PRO A 128 -3.18 -13.14 7.14
N THR A 129 -2.05 -13.35 6.46
CA THR A 129 -1.67 -12.54 5.28
C THR A 129 -2.70 -12.79 4.18
N ARG A 130 -3.29 -11.73 3.63
CA ARG A 130 -4.33 -11.86 2.60
C ARG A 130 -3.70 -11.81 1.21
N VAL A 131 -4.17 -12.66 0.31
CA VAL A 131 -3.74 -12.67 -1.10
C VAL A 131 -4.81 -12.02 -1.95
N GLN A 132 -4.45 -11.01 -2.72
CA GLN A 132 -5.33 -10.42 -3.72
C GLN A 132 -4.77 -10.66 -5.11
N ILE A 133 -5.65 -10.97 -6.05
CA ILE A 133 -5.32 -11.39 -7.40
C ILE A 133 -6.01 -10.48 -8.40
N ALA A 134 -5.43 -10.32 -9.58
CA ALA A 134 -6.05 -9.64 -10.70
C ALA A 134 -6.01 -10.54 -11.94
N LYS A 135 -7.11 -10.57 -12.69
CA LYS A 135 -7.29 -11.38 -13.90
C LYS A 135 -7.83 -10.50 -15.04
N ARG A 136 -7.83 -11.05 -16.26
CA ARG A 136 -8.31 -10.40 -17.46
C ARG A 136 -9.26 -11.29 -18.26
N GLY A 137 -10.16 -10.67 -19.01
CA GLY A 137 -11.02 -11.32 -19.99
C GLY A 137 -11.96 -12.32 -19.32
N LEU A 138 -12.16 -13.48 -19.96
CA LEU A 138 -13.11 -14.51 -19.51
C LEU A 138 -12.84 -15.03 -18.09
N ALA A 139 -11.64 -14.87 -17.57
CA ALA A 139 -11.30 -15.20 -16.18
C ALA A 139 -12.02 -14.31 -15.15
N CYS A 140 -12.64 -13.22 -15.60
CA CYS A 140 -13.48 -12.33 -14.79
C CYS A 140 -14.97 -12.69 -14.79
N GLY A 141 -15.39 -13.72 -15.53
CA GLY A 141 -16.78 -14.18 -15.60
C GLY A 141 -17.29 -14.29 -17.04
N ALA A 142 -18.40 -15.00 -17.23
CA ALA A 142 -19.06 -15.08 -18.53
C ALA A 142 -19.60 -13.70 -18.94
N ALA A 143 -19.51 -13.35 -20.23
CA ALA A 143 -20.00 -12.10 -20.84
C ALA A 143 -19.23 -10.80 -20.52
N VAL A 144 -18.02 -10.87 -19.98
CA VAL A 144 -17.13 -9.71 -19.84
C VAL A 144 -16.30 -9.46 -21.13
N ALA A 145 -16.01 -8.20 -21.44
CA ALA A 145 -15.18 -7.85 -22.59
C ALA A 145 -13.78 -8.49 -22.49
N PRO A 146 -13.11 -8.85 -23.59
CA PRO A 146 -11.76 -9.45 -23.56
C PRO A 146 -10.70 -8.60 -22.86
N SER A 147 -10.87 -7.28 -22.85
CA SER A 147 -10.00 -6.32 -22.15
C SER A 147 -10.40 -6.07 -20.70
N ALA A 148 -11.55 -6.58 -20.24
CA ALA A 148 -12.02 -6.37 -18.89
C ALA A 148 -11.01 -6.94 -17.89
N GLN A 149 -10.79 -6.23 -16.81
CA GLN A 149 -9.95 -6.66 -15.71
C GLN A 149 -10.80 -6.72 -14.46
N CYS A 150 -10.52 -7.70 -13.62
CA CYS A 150 -11.17 -7.88 -12.34
C CYS A 150 -10.09 -8.23 -11.33
N ALA A 151 -10.36 -7.93 -10.07
CA ALA A 151 -9.51 -8.36 -9.00
C ALA A 151 -10.34 -8.95 -7.87
N ALA A 152 -9.75 -9.90 -7.16
CA ALA A 152 -10.39 -10.60 -6.06
C ALA A 152 -9.44 -10.78 -4.88
N GLN A 153 -9.95 -10.74 -3.65
CA GLN A 153 -9.23 -11.28 -2.50
C GLN A 153 -9.55 -12.76 -2.36
N LEU A 154 -8.50 -13.58 -2.26
CA LEU A 154 -8.64 -14.98 -1.92
C LEU A 154 -8.96 -15.13 -0.43
N ALA A 155 -9.88 -16.04 -0.10
CA ALA A 155 -10.05 -16.52 1.27
C ALA A 155 -9.90 -18.04 1.34
N TRP A 156 -9.31 -18.46 2.45
CA TRP A 156 -9.19 -19.85 2.83
C TRP A 156 -10.54 -20.39 3.33
N ASN A 157 -10.97 -21.54 2.82
CA ASN A 157 -12.21 -22.20 3.24
C ASN A 157 -12.00 -23.46 4.09
N GLY A 158 -10.75 -23.75 4.50
CA GLY A 158 -10.37 -24.98 5.20
C GLY A 158 -9.73 -26.04 4.30
N SER A 159 -9.87 -25.95 2.98
CA SER A 159 -9.26 -26.89 2.03
C SER A 159 -8.62 -26.26 0.79
N THR A 160 -9.14 -25.14 0.31
CA THR A 160 -8.65 -24.42 -0.88
C THR A 160 -8.89 -22.92 -0.71
N PHE A 161 -8.28 -22.11 -1.59
CA PHE A 161 -8.60 -20.70 -1.70
C PHE A 161 -9.69 -20.48 -2.74
N GLY A 162 -10.72 -19.72 -2.39
CA GLY A 162 -11.72 -19.21 -3.32
C GLY A 162 -11.67 -17.68 -3.38
N ALA A 163 -12.18 -17.10 -4.47
CA ALA A 163 -12.45 -15.66 -4.50
C ALA A 163 -13.54 -15.34 -3.47
N ALA A 164 -13.24 -14.47 -2.51
CA ALA A 164 -14.11 -14.15 -1.38
C ALA A 164 -14.60 -12.70 -1.35
N ILE A 165 -13.93 -11.84 -2.11
CA ILE A 165 -14.19 -10.41 -2.25
C ILE A 165 -13.88 -10.09 -3.71
N SER A 166 -14.78 -9.48 -4.46
CA SER A 166 -14.40 -8.72 -5.66
C SER A 166 -13.74 -7.44 -5.19
N VAL A 167 -12.43 -7.35 -5.29
CA VAL A 167 -11.74 -6.07 -5.10
C VAL A 167 -11.84 -5.29 -6.42
N GLY A 168 -13.05 -4.89 -6.78
CA GLY A 168 -13.22 -3.84 -7.80
C GLY A 168 -12.53 -2.57 -7.28
N ALA A 169 -11.65 -1.93 -8.05
CA ALA A 169 -12.09 -1.12 -9.18
C ALA A 169 -13.32 -0.32 -8.73
N GLY A 170 -13.07 0.80 -8.06
CA GLY A 170 -14.11 1.56 -7.38
C GLY A 170 -15.19 2.17 -8.28
N ALA A 171 -16.43 1.72 -8.15
CA ALA A 171 -17.66 2.49 -8.37
C ALA A 171 -18.18 2.60 -9.80
N ALA A 172 -18.98 1.61 -10.22
CA ALA A 172 -19.88 1.77 -11.34
C ALA A 172 -20.81 2.99 -11.13
N ALA A 173 -20.65 3.96 -12.04
CA ALA A 173 -21.49 5.10 -12.38
C ALA A 173 -22.76 5.33 -11.52
N GLU A 174 -22.74 6.39 -10.69
CA GLU A 174 -23.97 7.04 -10.24
C GLU A 174 -24.65 7.71 -11.45
N THR A 175 -25.92 7.34 -11.69
CA THR A 175 -26.81 8.07 -12.58
C THR A 175 -27.14 9.43 -11.93
N PRO A 176 -27.16 10.56 -12.65
CA PRO A 176 -27.35 11.87 -12.03
C PRO A 176 -28.78 12.00 -11.50
N SER A 177 -28.96 11.80 -10.18
CA SER A 177 -30.18 12.21 -9.48
C SER A 177 -30.02 13.68 -9.08
N ALA A 178 -31.04 14.46 -9.42
CA ALA A 178 -31.11 15.90 -9.27
C ALA A 178 -30.63 16.42 -7.90
N ALA A 179 -29.95 17.57 -7.93
CA ALA A 179 -29.42 18.27 -6.78
C ALA A 179 -30.48 18.53 -5.70
N PRO A 180 -30.24 18.14 -4.43
CA PRO A 180 -30.89 18.79 -3.31
C PRO A 180 -30.15 20.10 -3.01
N ALA A 181 -30.94 21.13 -2.72
CA ALA A 181 -30.50 22.46 -2.34
C ALA A 181 -29.47 22.44 -1.20
N ALA A 182 -28.58 23.44 -1.24
CA ALA A 182 -27.52 23.69 -0.27
C ALA A 182 -28.00 23.55 1.17
N ALA A 183 -27.55 22.49 1.85
CA ALA A 183 -27.52 22.45 3.31
C ALA A 183 -26.23 23.11 3.77
N SER A 184 -26.38 24.19 4.52
CA SER A 184 -25.35 24.97 5.19
C SER A 184 -24.32 24.10 5.90
N ALA A 185 -23.04 24.30 5.58
CA ALA A 185 -21.90 23.67 6.23
C ALA A 185 -21.87 24.05 7.72
N GLY A 186 -22.13 23.06 8.59
CA GLY A 186 -21.90 23.17 10.03
C GLY A 186 -20.42 23.21 10.39
N PRO A 187 -20.08 23.48 11.67
CA PRO A 187 -18.70 23.62 12.12
C PRO A 187 -17.91 22.32 11.96
N ALA A 188 -16.58 22.44 11.89
CA ALA A 188 -15.63 21.35 11.71
C ALA A 188 -16.00 20.12 12.56
N THR A 189 -16.40 19.04 11.89
CA THR A 189 -16.79 17.79 12.54
C THR A 189 -15.56 17.17 13.19
N ASP A 190 -15.68 16.85 14.47
CA ASP A 190 -14.75 15.93 15.14
C ASP A 190 -14.70 14.62 14.33
N PRO A 191 -13.51 14.16 13.90
CA PRO A 191 -13.38 12.88 13.20
C PRO A 191 -14.10 11.73 13.90
N ASP A 192 -14.07 11.69 15.24
CA ASP A 192 -14.73 10.62 16.00
C ASP A 192 -16.26 10.68 15.89
N ALA A 193 -16.83 11.87 15.71
CA ALA A 193 -18.25 12.05 15.43
C ALA A 193 -18.64 11.65 13.99
N ALA A 194 -17.69 11.70 13.04
CA ALA A 194 -17.92 11.32 11.64
C ALA A 194 -17.83 9.80 11.40
N MET A 195 -17.16 9.04 12.29
CA MET A 195 -16.92 7.61 12.12
C MET A 195 -18.20 6.76 11.93
N PRO A 196 -19.26 6.88 12.76
CA PRO A 196 -20.44 6.02 12.59
C PRO A 196 -21.16 6.24 11.26
N ALA A 197 -21.26 7.50 10.82
CA ALA A 197 -21.86 7.86 9.54
C ALA A 197 -21.03 7.33 8.36
N PHE A 198 -19.70 7.43 8.45
CA PHE A 198 -18.79 6.84 7.46
C PHE A 198 -18.96 5.33 7.35
N LEU A 199 -18.88 4.59 8.47
CA LEU A 199 -18.98 3.13 8.48
C LEU A 199 -20.31 2.65 7.89
N ALA A 200 -21.42 3.32 8.23
CA ALA A 200 -22.74 2.99 7.70
C ALA A 200 -22.82 3.22 6.18
N LYS A 201 -22.26 4.34 5.67
CA LYS A 201 -22.23 4.61 4.22
C LYS A 201 -21.33 3.60 3.49
N CYS A 202 -20.11 3.43 3.97
CA CYS A 202 -19.13 2.51 3.40
C CYS A 202 -19.68 1.08 3.28
N ARG A 203 -20.33 0.57 4.34
CA ARG A 203 -20.95 -0.77 4.32
C ARG A 203 -22.04 -0.87 3.25
N ARG A 204 -22.92 0.14 3.15
CA ARG A 204 -23.97 0.16 2.12
C ARG A 204 -23.37 0.18 0.72
N ASP A 205 -22.36 1.00 0.49
CA ASP A 205 -21.72 1.14 -0.82
C ASP A 205 -21.07 -0.19 -1.25
N TYR A 206 -20.41 -0.90 -0.33
CA TYR A 206 -19.84 -2.22 -0.62
C TYR A 206 -20.90 -3.27 -0.94
N ILE A 207 -21.96 -3.37 -0.12
CA ILE A 207 -23.05 -4.35 -0.32
C ILE A 207 -23.81 -4.08 -1.62
N ALA A 208 -24.01 -2.81 -1.99
CA ALA A 208 -24.69 -2.43 -3.21
C ALA A 208 -23.94 -2.89 -4.48
N ARG A 209 -22.61 -2.99 -4.41
CA ARG A 209 -21.75 -3.45 -5.52
C ARG A 209 -21.61 -4.96 -5.55
N GLU A 210 -21.49 -5.56 -4.37
CA GLU A 210 -21.27 -6.97 -4.22
C GLU A 210 -22.07 -7.49 -3.03
N ALA A 211 -23.09 -8.31 -3.29
CA ALA A 211 -23.92 -8.89 -2.23
C ALA A 211 -23.10 -9.72 -1.23
N SER A 212 -21.99 -10.33 -1.67
CA SER A 212 -21.07 -11.09 -0.81
C SER A 212 -20.40 -10.22 0.27
N ALA A 213 -20.40 -8.88 0.08
CA ALA A 213 -19.75 -7.92 0.96
C ALA A 213 -20.31 -7.88 2.37
N THR A 214 -21.50 -8.40 2.60
CA THR A 214 -22.06 -8.55 3.96
C THR A 214 -21.13 -9.28 4.93
N ARG A 215 -20.22 -10.13 4.42
CA ARG A 215 -19.29 -10.94 5.24
C ARG A 215 -18.00 -10.21 5.62
N TRP A 216 -17.61 -9.17 4.89
CA TRP A 216 -16.28 -8.55 5.02
C TRP A 216 -16.28 -7.01 5.02
N ALA A 217 -17.37 -6.36 4.60
CA ALA A 217 -17.45 -4.90 4.47
C ALA A 217 -17.14 -4.17 5.78
N ASP A 218 -17.54 -4.71 6.94
CA ASP A 218 -17.27 -4.06 8.23
C ASP A 218 -15.77 -3.92 8.52
N GLN A 219 -14.98 -4.96 8.20
CA GLN A 219 -13.54 -4.89 8.41
C GLN A 219 -12.90 -3.96 7.41
N GLN A 220 -13.30 -4.02 6.14
CA GLN A 220 -12.77 -3.14 5.11
C GLN A 220 -13.06 -1.66 5.43
N CYS A 221 -14.28 -1.34 5.87
CA CYS A 221 -14.64 0.01 6.28
C CYS A 221 -13.85 0.50 7.50
N ARG A 222 -13.50 -0.38 8.45
CA ARG A 222 -12.60 0.00 9.55
C ARG A 222 -11.18 0.29 9.06
N ASP A 223 -10.67 -0.52 8.14
CA ASP A 223 -9.36 -0.32 7.53
C ASP A 223 -9.33 1.01 6.74
N ASP A 224 -10.38 1.32 5.96
CA ASP A 224 -10.51 2.57 5.22
C ASP A 224 -10.63 3.79 6.16
N TRP A 225 -11.42 3.66 7.24
CA TRP A 225 -11.50 4.69 8.27
C TRP A 225 -10.14 4.98 8.91
N LYS A 226 -9.35 3.93 9.18
CA LYS A 226 -7.99 4.11 9.70
C LYS A 226 -7.12 4.93 8.75
N ARG A 227 -7.21 4.73 7.44
CA ARG A 227 -6.47 5.54 6.45
C ARG A 227 -6.89 7.02 6.50
N ILE A 228 -8.18 7.28 6.66
CA ILE A 228 -8.73 8.64 6.82
C ILE A 228 -8.16 9.32 8.08
N VAL A 229 -8.13 8.61 9.21
CA VAL A 229 -7.56 9.11 10.47
C VAL A 229 -6.06 9.35 10.36
N ASP A 230 -5.31 8.38 9.83
CA ASP A 230 -3.85 8.46 9.67
C ASP A 230 -3.43 9.61 8.71
N THR A 231 -4.30 9.97 7.76
CA THR A 231 -4.10 11.10 6.83
C THR A 231 -4.43 12.46 7.45
N GLY A 232 -5.01 12.47 8.65
CA GLY A 232 -5.60 13.64 9.27
C GLY A 232 -4.70 14.89 9.32
N PRO A 233 -3.47 14.79 9.85
CA PRO A 233 -2.55 15.93 9.92
C PRO A 233 -2.25 16.55 8.54
N ALA A 234 -2.12 15.72 7.50
CA ALA A 234 -1.90 16.19 6.14
C ALA A 234 -3.12 16.94 5.59
N ALA A 235 -4.33 16.42 5.83
CA ALA A 235 -5.57 17.09 5.42
C ALA A 235 -5.75 18.46 6.10
N GLU A 236 -5.41 18.58 7.39
CA GLU A 236 -5.38 19.86 8.11
C GLU A 236 -4.41 20.85 7.49
N ALA A 237 -3.19 20.42 7.19
CA ALA A 237 -2.18 21.26 6.56
C ALA A 237 -2.61 21.74 5.16
N LEU A 238 -3.20 20.85 4.36
CA LEU A 238 -3.74 21.20 3.03
C LEU A 238 -4.86 22.24 3.14
N LEU A 239 -5.83 22.06 4.03
CA LEU A 239 -6.92 23.02 4.26
C LEU A 239 -6.43 24.36 4.81
N ALA A 240 -5.44 24.34 5.72
CA ALA A 240 -4.87 25.54 6.31
C ALA A 240 -4.18 26.43 5.26
N ALA A 241 -3.53 25.82 4.27
CA ALA A 241 -2.82 26.51 3.20
C ALA A 241 -3.75 27.18 2.17
N LEU A 242 -5.00 26.71 2.04
CA LEU A 242 -5.95 27.30 1.11
C LEU A 242 -6.20 28.79 1.43
N PRO A 243 -6.19 29.68 0.42
CA PRO A 243 -6.46 31.10 0.62
C PRO A 243 -7.96 31.37 0.84
N ALA A 244 -8.28 32.56 1.33
CA ALA A 244 -9.65 33.08 1.25
C ALA A 244 -10.00 33.44 -0.21
N PRO A 245 -11.30 33.53 -0.56
CA PRO A 245 -11.74 33.92 -1.90
C PRO A 245 -11.08 35.22 -2.38
N GLY A 246 -10.56 35.23 -3.60
CA GLY A 246 -9.90 36.40 -4.22
C GLY A 246 -8.47 36.68 -3.74
N GLN A 247 -7.94 35.90 -2.79
CA GLN A 247 -6.57 36.05 -2.30
C GLN A 247 -5.62 35.02 -2.93
N ARG A 248 -4.32 35.37 -2.95
CA ARG A 248 -3.24 34.43 -3.25
C ARG A 248 -2.31 34.33 -2.04
N PRO A 249 -1.99 33.13 -1.54
CA PRO A 249 -1.15 32.99 -0.37
C PRO A 249 0.32 33.23 -0.74
N THR A 250 1.08 33.83 0.17
CA THR A 250 2.54 33.84 0.09
C THR A 250 3.12 32.56 0.70
N LEU A 251 4.39 32.27 0.46
CA LEU A 251 5.06 31.15 1.15
C LEU A 251 5.08 31.35 2.68
N ALA A 252 5.17 32.60 3.14
CA ALA A 252 5.12 32.94 4.56
C ALA A 252 3.75 32.62 5.17
N ASP A 253 2.66 32.92 4.45
CA ASP A 253 1.29 32.55 4.86
C ASP A 253 1.11 31.04 5.00
N ILE A 254 1.63 30.26 4.05
CA ILE A 254 1.53 28.80 4.09
C ILE A 254 2.28 28.26 5.31
N ARG A 255 3.50 28.75 5.55
CA ARG A 255 4.32 28.34 6.71
C ARG A 255 3.67 28.68 8.04
N SER A 256 3.02 29.85 8.15
CA SER A 256 2.40 30.28 9.40
C SER A 256 1.10 29.53 9.72
N ARG A 257 0.32 29.13 8.69
CA ARG A 257 -0.96 28.44 8.86
C ARG A 257 -0.81 26.92 8.98
N ALA A 258 0.10 26.32 8.21
CA ALA A 258 0.30 24.87 8.18
C ALA A 258 1.35 24.43 9.21
N THR A 259 1.05 24.66 10.49
CA THR A 259 1.97 24.47 11.63
C THR A 259 2.33 23.01 11.90
N GLY A 260 1.54 22.05 11.41
CA GLY A 260 1.85 20.62 11.49
C GLY A 260 3.01 20.16 10.59
N ILE A 261 3.47 21.01 9.68
CA ILE A 261 4.57 20.69 8.76
C ILE A 261 5.92 21.01 9.42
N ARG A 262 6.80 20.02 9.46
CA ARG A 262 8.21 20.22 9.75
C ARG A 262 8.93 20.68 8.48
N TRP A 263 9.06 22.00 8.34
CA TRP A 263 9.71 22.61 7.17
C TRP A 263 11.21 22.34 7.13
N ALA A 264 11.70 21.98 5.95
CA ALA A 264 13.13 21.86 5.69
C ALA A 264 13.77 23.25 5.58
N ALA A 265 15.05 23.35 5.93
CA ALA A 265 15.82 24.59 5.79
C ALA A 265 15.98 25.02 4.32
N ARG A 266 15.97 24.06 3.39
CA ARG A 266 16.06 24.26 1.95
C ARG A 266 15.04 23.36 1.22
N PRO A 267 14.50 23.79 0.07
CA PRO A 267 13.63 22.94 -0.76
C PRO A 267 14.33 21.66 -1.21
N ALA A 268 13.57 20.60 -1.49
CA ALA A 268 14.15 19.31 -1.89
C ALA A 268 14.59 19.31 -3.37
N SER A 269 13.99 20.18 -4.19
CA SER A 269 14.36 20.38 -5.59
C SER A 269 14.30 21.85 -5.99
N ALA A 270 14.97 22.20 -7.11
CA ALA A 270 14.97 23.57 -7.64
C ALA A 270 13.59 24.04 -8.16
N ARG A 271 12.63 23.12 -8.32
CA ARG A 271 11.25 23.42 -8.76
C ARG A 271 10.32 23.73 -7.58
N GLU A 272 10.76 23.47 -6.36
CA GLU A 272 9.99 23.70 -5.13
C GLU A 272 10.37 25.04 -4.49
N LEU A 273 9.38 25.74 -3.97
CA LEU A 273 9.56 26.92 -3.13
C LEU A 273 9.88 26.55 -1.68
N ALA A 274 9.35 25.41 -1.24
CA ALA A 274 9.63 24.83 0.07
C ALA A 274 9.34 23.34 0.08
N SER A 275 9.97 22.62 0.99
CA SER A 275 9.69 21.22 1.28
C SER A 275 9.64 20.99 2.79
N GLY A 276 9.08 19.84 3.19
CA GLY A 276 8.98 19.47 4.59
C GLY A 276 8.49 18.05 4.78
N GLN A 277 8.10 17.73 6.01
CA GLN A 277 7.54 16.44 6.38
C GLN A 277 6.33 16.63 7.30
N ILE A 278 5.31 15.80 7.13
CA ILE A 278 4.15 15.73 8.03
C ILE A 278 3.74 14.27 8.21
N GLY A 279 3.78 13.77 9.44
CA GLY A 279 3.63 12.33 9.69
C GLY A 279 4.65 11.51 8.88
N GLY A 280 4.15 10.55 8.11
CA GLY A 280 4.92 9.74 7.16
C GLY A 280 4.92 10.25 5.71
N LEU A 281 4.49 11.50 5.48
CA LEU A 281 4.38 12.13 4.16
C LEU A 281 5.45 13.21 3.97
N THR A 282 6.02 13.27 2.77
CA THR A 282 6.82 14.39 2.31
C THR A 282 5.90 15.51 1.85
N VAL A 283 6.27 16.75 2.14
CA VAL A 283 5.52 17.95 1.72
C VAL A 283 6.33 18.70 0.67
N SER A 284 5.65 19.18 -0.38
CA SER A 284 6.22 20.08 -1.38
C SER A 284 5.29 21.29 -1.60
N VAL A 285 5.88 22.47 -1.71
CA VAL A 285 5.20 23.68 -2.20
C VAL A 285 5.80 24.00 -3.55
N GLU A 286 5.00 23.90 -4.60
CA GLU A 286 5.42 24.29 -5.94
C GLU A 286 4.96 25.72 -6.24
N GLY A 287 5.62 26.36 -7.21
CA GLY A 287 5.26 27.70 -7.60
C GLY A 287 5.95 28.19 -8.85
N ARG A 288 5.61 29.42 -9.24
CA ARG A 288 6.27 30.15 -10.32
C ARG A 288 6.92 31.39 -9.74
N GLY A 289 8.24 31.51 -9.86
CA GLY A 289 8.99 32.55 -9.17
C GLY A 289 8.78 32.44 -7.66
N ALA A 290 8.37 33.54 -7.00
CA ALA A 290 8.07 33.53 -5.57
C ALA A 290 6.61 33.18 -5.22
N SER A 291 5.75 32.92 -6.21
CA SER A 291 4.31 32.71 -6.01
C SER A 291 3.96 31.21 -5.90
N PRO A 292 3.47 30.73 -4.74
CA PRO A 292 2.97 29.36 -4.60
C PRO A 292 1.78 29.09 -5.52
N THR A 293 1.77 27.92 -6.16
CA THR A 293 0.69 27.46 -7.02
C THR A 293 0.01 26.21 -6.48
N SER A 294 0.73 25.37 -5.74
CA SER A 294 0.21 24.15 -5.14
C SER A 294 0.93 23.83 -3.83
N LEU A 295 0.21 23.16 -2.93
CA LEU A 295 0.78 22.45 -1.80
C LEU A 295 0.44 20.97 -1.97
N GLY A 296 1.46 20.12 -1.93
CA GLY A 296 1.35 18.68 -2.11
C GLY A 296 1.90 17.90 -0.93
N VAL A 297 1.34 16.70 -0.75
CA VAL A 297 1.90 15.65 0.10
C VAL A 297 2.17 14.42 -0.75
N SER A 298 3.25 13.70 -0.46
CA SER A 298 3.61 12.48 -1.18
C SER A 298 4.21 11.42 -0.28
N TRP A 299 3.98 10.18 -0.66
CA TRP A 299 4.52 8.98 -0.03
C TRP A 299 4.89 7.96 -1.10
N MET A 300 5.94 7.21 -0.83
CA MET A 300 6.35 6.10 -1.67
C MET A 300 6.96 5.01 -0.80
N LYS A 301 6.61 3.75 -1.08
CA LYS A 301 7.21 2.59 -0.42
C LYS A 301 7.12 1.35 -1.31
N VAL A 302 8.17 0.55 -1.28
CA VAL A 302 8.23 -0.74 -1.98
C VAL A 302 7.26 -1.73 -1.33
N GLY A 303 6.39 -2.35 -2.12
CA GLY A 303 5.54 -3.47 -1.72
C GLY A 303 4.52 -3.19 -0.62
N ALA A 304 4.34 -1.94 -0.20
CA ALA A 304 3.42 -1.58 0.85
C ALA A 304 2.09 -1.06 0.27
N GLU A 305 0.99 -1.32 0.95
CA GLU A 305 -0.28 -0.67 0.62
C GLU A 305 -0.20 0.83 0.93
N ILE A 306 -0.90 1.63 0.13
CA ILE A 306 -1.06 3.06 0.38
C ILE A 306 -1.90 3.23 1.67
N PRO A 307 -1.34 3.79 2.75
CA PRO A 307 -2.03 3.88 4.02
C PRO A 307 -2.83 5.19 4.17
N TYR A 308 -3.07 5.91 3.07
CA TYR A 308 -3.62 7.28 3.10
C TYR A 308 -4.86 7.43 2.23
N ASP A 309 -5.77 8.30 2.66
CA ASP A 309 -6.97 8.74 1.92
C ASP A 309 -7.20 10.23 2.15
N VAL A 310 -6.55 11.07 1.33
CA VAL A 310 -6.69 12.54 1.42
C VAL A 310 -8.11 13.00 1.10
N PRO A 311 -8.80 12.52 0.04
CA PRO A 311 -10.21 12.87 -0.19
C PRO A 311 -11.11 12.56 1.01
N GLY A 312 -11.01 11.36 1.59
CA GLY A 312 -11.77 10.98 2.78
C GLY A 312 -11.45 11.85 4.00
N ALA A 313 -10.16 12.11 4.25
CA ALA A 313 -9.71 12.95 5.35
C ALA A 313 -10.14 14.42 5.25
N LEU A 314 -10.23 14.96 4.03
CA LEU A 314 -10.78 16.29 3.77
C LEU A 314 -12.30 16.32 4.02
N ARG A 315 -13.05 15.30 3.58
CA ARG A 315 -14.50 15.20 3.87
C ARG A 315 -14.78 15.11 5.36
N ALA A 316 -14.01 14.31 6.09
CA ALA A 316 -14.11 14.20 7.54
C ALA A 316 -13.92 15.55 8.25
N ARG A 317 -13.20 16.51 7.62
CA ARG A 317 -12.92 17.87 8.13
C ARG A 317 -13.84 18.94 7.53
N GLY A 318 -14.97 18.54 6.96
CA GLY A 318 -16.01 19.45 6.47
C GLY A 318 -15.77 20.04 5.08
N ALA A 319 -14.76 19.56 4.34
CA ALA A 319 -14.60 19.93 2.94
C ALA A 319 -15.53 19.08 2.06
N THR A 320 -16.11 19.69 1.03
CA THR A 320 -16.75 18.96 -0.06
C THR A 320 -15.71 18.71 -1.14
N VAL A 321 -15.40 17.44 -1.42
CA VAL A 321 -14.53 17.05 -2.54
C VAL A 321 -15.30 16.11 -3.46
N THR A 322 -15.54 16.59 -4.68
CA THR A 322 -16.35 15.92 -5.71
C THR A 322 -15.45 15.55 -6.86
N GLU A 323 -15.43 14.28 -7.26
CA GLU A 323 -14.63 13.85 -8.40
C GLU A 323 -15.17 14.47 -9.69
N VAL A 324 -14.29 15.05 -10.49
CA VAL A 324 -14.63 15.72 -11.75
C VAL A 324 -13.86 15.19 -12.94
N ALA A 325 -12.76 14.47 -12.70
CA ALA A 325 -12.02 13.76 -13.72
C ALA A 325 -11.22 12.60 -13.12
N CYS A 326 -10.93 11.59 -13.92
CA CYS A 326 -9.92 10.60 -13.60
C CYS A 326 -9.22 10.10 -14.87
N GLU A 327 -8.02 9.57 -14.69
CA GLU A 327 -7.26 8.89 -15.73
C GLU A 327 -6.72 7.58 -15.18
N LYS A 328 -7.15 6.46 -15.76
CA LYS A 328 -6.68 5.13 -15.39
C LYS A 328 -5.50 4.73 -16.26
N LEU A 329 -4.33 4.60 -15.64
CA LEU A 329 -3.08 4.21 -16.31
C LEU A 329 -2.81 2.70 -16.19
N GLY A 330 -3.42 2.03 -15.20
CA GLY A 330 -3.28 0.60 -14.96
C GLY A 330 -4.13 0.10 -13.79
N THR A 331 -3.98 -1.18 -13.43
CA THR A 331 -4.63 -1.74 -12.24
C THR A 331 -4.06 -1.08 -10.98
N GLY A 332 -4.89 -0.39 -10.21
CA GLY A 332 -4.44 0.35 -9.03
C GLY A 332 -3.51 1.52 -9.33
N GLU A 333 -3.39 1.97 -10.59
CA GLU A 333 -2.59 3.13 -11.00
C GLU A 333 -3.42 4.15 -11.77
N GLY A 334 -3.28 5.41 -11.37
CA GLY A 334 -3.62 6.57 -12.17
C GLY A 334 -3.94 7.79 -11.33
N ALA A 335 -4.63 8.75 -11.95
CA ALA A 335 -4.86 10.08 -11.43
C ALA A 335 -6.35 10.35 -11.23
N ARG A 336 -6.68 11.09 -10.17
CA ARG A 336 -8.03 11.54 -9.85
C ARG A 336 -8.00 13.03 -9.58
N THR A 337 -8.95 13.75 -10.16
CA THR A 337 -9.11 15.18 -9.96
C THR A 337 -10.46 15.46 -9.32
N PHE A 338 -10.45 16.25 -8.26
CA PHE A 338 -11.62 16.64 -7.52
C PHE A 338 -11.79 18.16 -7.51
N ALA A 339 -13.03 18.62 -7.64
CA ALA A 339 -13.43 19.95 -7.27
C ALA A 339 -13.63 20.00 -5.75
N GLY A 340 -12.92 20.92 -5.09
CA GLY A 340 -12.92 21.11 -3.65
C GLY A 340 -13.58 22.41 -3.22
N LEU A 341 -14.39 22.34 -2.17
CA LEU A 341 -14.95 23.48 -1.44
C LEU A 341 -14.72 23.27 0.05
N ALA A 342 -14.31 24.33 0.76
CA ALA A 342 -14.16 24.31 2.21
C ALA A 342 -14.67 25.64 2.81
N PRO A 343 -15.17 25.63 4.06
CA PRO A 343 -15.68 26.84 4.70
C PRO A 343 -14.65 27.98 4.73
N ASN A 344 -15.05 29.17 4.29
CA ASN A 344 -14.22 30.39 4.26
C ASN A 344 -12.95 30.28 3.38
N LYS A 345 -12.88 29.30 2.48
CA LYS A 345 -11.76 29.11 1.54
C LYS A 345 -12.19 29.38 0.11
N ALA A 346 -11.25 29.78 -0.72
CA ALA A 346 -11.44 29.77 -2.16
C ALA A 346 -11.69 28.33 -2.66
N PRO A 347 -12.45 28.13 -3.75
CA PRO A 347 -12.52 26.84 -4.43
C PRO A 347 -11.12 26.36 -4.80
N PHE A 348 -10.91 25.05 -4.76
CA PHE A 348 -9.62 24.45 -5.05
C PHE A 348 -9.77 23.20 -5.91
N VAL A 349 -8.69 22.86 -6.61
CA VAL A 349 -8.54 21.57 -7.28
C VAL A 349 -7.72 20.67 -6.39
N LEU A 350 -8.20 19.45 -6.13
CA LEU A 350 -7.41 18.40 -5.52
C LEU A 350 -7.04 17.40 -6.60
N THR A 351 -5.75 17.16 -6.79
CA THR A 351 -5.24 16.09 -7.67
C THR A 351 -4.62 15.01 -6.80
N VAL A 352 -5.03 13.76 -7.02
CA VAL A 352 -4.47 12.59 -6.38
C VAL A 352 -3.89 11.67 -7.45
N ASP A 353 -2.60 11.41 -7.39
CA ASP A 353 -1.94 10.41 -8.22
C ASP A 353 -1.55 9.23 -7.34
N GLN A 354 -1.82 8.03 -7.81
CA GLN A 354 -1.49 6.84 -7.06
C GLN A 354 -1.05 5.72 -7.98
N ARG A 355 -0.16 4.88 -7.44
CA ARG A 355 0.02 3.52 -7.89
C ARG A 355 0.12 2.64 -6.68
N THR A 356 -0.72 1.61 -6.62
CA THR A 356 -0.46 0.50 -5.72
C THR A 356 0.48 -0.48 -6.41
N ALA A 357 1.54 -0.90 -5.72
CA ALA A 357 2.52 -1.83 -6.24
C ALA A 357 1.83 -3.10 -6.78
N PRO A 358 2.00 -3.42 -8.08
CA PRO A 358 1.40 -4.62 -8.68
C PRO A 358 2.08 -5.92 -8.23
N THR A 359 3.25 -5.81 -7.58
CA THR A 359 4.06 -6.92 -7.07
C THR A 359 4.76 -6.49 -5.78
N GLY A 360 5.23 -7.45 -4.97
CA GLY A 360 5.88 -7.16 -3.67
C GLY A 360 7.21 -6.39 -3.75
N ASN A 361 7.80 -6.24 -4.94
CA ASN A 361 9.04 -5.51 -5.19
C ASN A 361 8.84 -4.21 -6.00
N ALA A 362 7.61 -3.88 -6.39
CA ALA A 362 7.30 -2.62 -7.06
C ALA A 362 7.03 -1.50 -6.05
N ASN A 363 7.23 -0.25 -6.46
CA ASN A 363 6.89 0.91 -5.64
C ASN A 363 5.40 1.18 -5.69
N SER A 364 4.77 1.24 -4.53
CA SER A 364 3.56 2.01 -4.36
C SER A 364 3.93 3.48 -4.19
N TYR A 365 3.19 4.37 -4.83
CA TYR A 365 3.28 5.80 -4.56
C TYR A 365 1.88 6.37 -4.38
N TYR A 366 1.82 7.46 -3.62
CA TYR A 366 0.64 8.25 -3.42
C TYR A 366 1.06 9.71 -3.33
N SER A 367 0.46 10.57 -4.14
CA SER A 367 0.59 12.00 -4.02
C SER A 367 -0.78 12.65 -4.06
N ALA A 368 -0.95 13.70 -3.26
CA ALA A 368 -2.15 14.52 -3.27
C ALA A 368 -1.73 15.98 -3.21
N SER A 369 -2.27 16.83 -4.08
CA SER A 369 -1.96 18.25 -4.10
C SER A 369 -3.22 19.09 -4.25
N VAL A 370 -3.25 20.22 -3.55
CA VAL A 370 -4.31 21.24 -3.69
C VAL A 370 -3.78 22.43 -4.48
N SER A 371 -4.60 22.96 -5.39
CA SER A 371 -4.30 24.23 -6.05
C SER A 371 -4.52 25.41 -5.10
N LEU A 372 -3.66 26.43 -5.23
CA LEU A 372 -3.69 27.65 -4.40
C LEU A 372 -4.12 28.89 -5.18
N ASP A 373 -4.54 28.72 -6.44
CA ASP A 373 -4.92 29.80 -7.34
C ASP A 373 -6.40 30.21 -7.22
N GLY A 374 -7.17 29.52 -6.38
CA GLY A 374 -8.58 29.82 -6.09
C GLY A 374 -9.53 29.47 -7.22
N ARG A 375 -9.09 28.67 -8.21
CA ARG A 375 -9.90 28.32 -9.37
C ARG A 375 -10.64 27.01 -9.16
N ALA A 376 -11.85 26.95 -9.71
CA ALA A 376 -12.61 25.72 -9.81
C ALA A 376 -11.93 24.73 -10.76
N ALA A 377 -12.07 23.44 -10.48
CA ALA A 377 -11.54 22.40 -11.34
C ALA A 377 -12.26 22.42 -12.70
N PRO A 378 -11.53 22.31 -13.83
CA PRO A 378 -12.16 22.10 -15.12
C PRO A 378 -12.91 20.76 -15.09
N ARG A 379 -14.10 20.72 -15.70
CA ARG A 379 -14.85 19.45 -15.85
C ARG A 379 -14.11 18.54 -16.83
N GLY A 380 -13.90 17.29 -16.43
CA GLY A 380 -13.33 16.25 -17.27
C GLY A 380 -14.26 15.03 -17.36
N SER A 381 -13.71 13.91 -17.84
CA SER A 381 -14.44 12.63 -17.88
C SER A 381 -14.30 11.91 -16.54
N THR A 382 -15.42 11.45 -16.00
CA THR A 382 -15.47 10.52 -14.85
C THR A 382 -15.76 9.08 -15.27
N ALA A 383 -15.74 8.78 -16.58
CA ALA A 383 -15.95 7.44 -17.07
C ALA A 383 -14.75 6.54 -16.72
N GLY A 384 -14.97 5.48 -15.95
CA GLY A 384 -13.95 4.48 -15.63
C GLY A 384 -13.03 4.81 -14.44
N CYS A 385 -13.50 5.62 -13.48
CA CYS A 385 -12.77 5.98 -12.25
C CYS A 385 -12.65 4.85 -11.22
N ASP A 386 -12.97 3.63 -11.65
CA ASP A 386 -12.85 2.39 -10.93
C ASP A 386 -11.39 1.93 -10.89
N PHE A 387 -10.62 2.52 -9.97
CA PHE A 387 -9.23 2.14 -9.65
C PHE A 387 -9.11 0.83 -8.87
#